data_AF-A0A5P0JHB0-F1
#
_entry.id   AF-A0A5P0JHB0-F1
#
_cell.length_a   1.000
_cell.length_b   1.000
_cell.length_c   1.000
_cell.angle_alpha   90.00
_cell.angle_beta   90.00
_cell.angle_gamma   90.00
#
_symmetry.space_group_name_H-M   'P 1'
#
loop_
_entity.id
_entity.type
_entity.pdbx_description
1 polymer ?
#
loop_
_entity_poly.entity_id
_entity_poly.type
_entity_poly.pdbx_seq_one_letter_code
_entity_poly.pdbx_strand_id
1 'polypeptide(L)'
;ATLFYPMWHLEVESLLVLKNNRGVEGNRVRHMDYGVQINKLMYTRLLKGEDITLFSPSDVPGLYDAFFADQEEFERLYTKYEKDDSIRKQRVKAVELFSLMMQERASTGRIYIQNVDHCNTHSPFDPAIAPVRQSNLCLEIALPTKPLNDVNDENGEIALCTLSAFNLGAINSLDELEELAILAVRALDALLDYQDYPIPAAKRGAMGRRTLGIGVINFAYYLAKHGKRYSDGSANNLTHKTFEAIQYYLLKASNELAKEQGACPWFNETTYAKGILPIDTYKKDLDTIANEPLHYDWEALRESIKTHG
;
A
#
# COMPACT_ATOMS: atom_id res chain seq x y z
N ALA A 1 -6.85 -16.12 -2.51
CA ALA A 1 -6.31 -14.98 -3.28
C ALA A 1 -7.25 -13.81 -3.15
N THR A 2 -6.73 -12.58 -3.21
CA THR A 2 -7.53 -11.34 -3.23
C THR A 2 -7.35 -10.68 -4.59
N LEU A 3 -8.46 -10.31 -5.24
CA LEU A 3 -8.48 -9.66 -6.55
C LEU A 3 -8.83 -8.17 -6.41
N PHE A 4 -8.14 -7.30 -7.13
CA PHE A 4 -8.32 -5.84 -7.03
C PHE A 4 -8.97 -5.26 -8.29
N TYR A 5 -9.87 -4.30 -8.10
CA TYR A 5 -10.48 -3.54 -9.19
C TYR A 5 -10.87 -2.12 -8.75
N PRO A 6 -10.87 -1.14 -9.68
CA PRO A 6 -11.31 0.22 -9.39
C PRO A 6 -12.82 0.29 -9.12
N MET A 7 -13.21 1.13 -8.15
CA MET A 7 -14.62 1.39 -7.85
C MET A 7 -15.40 1.96 -9.05
N TRP A 8 -14.72 2.63 -9.97
CA TRP A 8 -15.32 3.19 -11.19
C TRP A 8 -15.39 2.19 -12.35
N HIS A 9 -15.02 0.92 -12.16
CA HIS A 9 -15.13 -0.09 -13.21
C HIS A 9 -16.59 -0.25 -13.67
N LEU A 10 -16.82 -0.40 -14.98
CA LEU A 10 -18.17 -0.54 -15.55
C LEU A 10 -18.98 -1.69 -14.94
N GLU A 11 -18.30 -2.77 -14.57
CA GLU A 11 -18.91 -3.96 -13.98
C GLU A 11 -18.94 -3.96 -12.44
N VAL A 12 -18.59 -2.84 -11.78
CA VAL A 12 -18.38 -2.80 -10.31
C VAL A 12 -19.57 -3.35 -9.52
N GLU A 13 -20.81 -3.07 -9.90
CA GLU A 13 -21.99 -3.56 -9.19
C GLU A 13 -22.09 -5.08 -9.21
N SER A 14 -21.68 -5.71 -10.32
CA SER A 14 -21.60 -7.17 -10.47
C SER A 14 -20.40 -7.74 -9.70
N LEU A 15 -19.25 -7.05 -9.74
CA LEU A 15 -18.03 -7.49 -9.06
C LEU A 15 -18.19 -7.49 -7.53
N LEU A 16 -18.91 -6.50 -6.98
CA LEU A 16 -19.15 -6.37 -5.54
C LEU A 16 -19.92 -7.57 -4.96
N VAL A 17 -20.81 -8.19 -5.75
CA VAL A 17 -21.69 -9.28 -5.29
C VAL A 17 -21.17 -10.67 -5.62
N LEU A 18 -19.94 -10.82 -6.13
CA LEU A 18 -19.37 -12.12 -6.53
C LEU A 18 -19.31 -13.14 -5.38
N LYS A 19 -19.19 -12.68 -4.13
CA LYS A 19 -19.20 -13.53 -2.93
C LYS A 19 -20.60 -13.78 -2.35
N ASN A 20 -21.61 -13.00 -2.72
CA ASN A 20 -22.93 -13.03 -2.10
C ASN A 20 -23.58 -14.41 -2.24
N ASN A 21 -23.94 -15.07 -1.12
CA ASN A 21 -24.48 -16.44 -1.07
C ASN A 21 -25.74 -16.66 -1.95
N ARG A 22 -26.53 -15.61 -2.22
CA ARG A 22 -27.71 -15.67 -3.08
C ARG A 22 -27.38 -15.21 -4.50
N GLY A 23 -27.70 -16.04 -5.50
CA GLY A 23 -27.47 -15.75 -6.92
C GLY A 23 -27.40 -17.02 -7.76
N VAL A 24 -27.13 -16.87 -9.05
CA VAL A 24 -26.83 -17.98 -9.98
C VAL A 24 -25.34 -18.22 -10.07
N GLU A 25 -24.91 -19.47 -10.17
CA GLU A 25 -23.49 -19.86 -10.19
C GLU A 25 -22.69 -19.16 -11.30
N GLY A 26 -23.29 -18.90 -12.47
CA GLY A 26 -22.63 -18.20 -13.57
C GLY A 26 -22.14 -16.78 -13.26
N ASN A 27 -22.69 -16.14 -12.22
CA ASN A 27 -22.35 -14.76 -11.84
C ASN A 27 -21.71 -14.70 -10.44
N ARG A 28 -21.08 -15.79 -9.96
CA ARG A 28 -20.51 -15.86 -8.61
C ARG A 28 -19.10 -16.46 -8.65
N VAL A 29 -18.21 -15.87 -7.85
CA VAL A 29 -16.84 -16.32 -7.67
C VAL A 29 -16.50 -16.19 -6.19
N ARG A 30 -16.92 -17.19 -5.40
CA ARG A 30 -17.06 -17.06 -3.94
C ARG A 30 -15.77 -17.31 -3.16
N HIS A 31 -14.85 -18.05 -3.77
CA HIS A 31 -13.63 -18.56 -3.13
C HIS A 31 -12.41 -17.64 -3.30
N MET A 32 -12.60 -16.44 -3.83
CA MET A 32 -11.63 -15.34 -3.79
C MET A 32 -12.19 -14.17 -3.01
N ASP A 33 -11.31 -13.40 -2.39
CA ASP A 33 -11.66 -12.13 -1.75
C ASP A 33 -11.42 -10.98 -2.72
N TYR A 34 -11.94 -9.78 -2.40
CA TYR A 34 -11.89 -8.65 -3.31
C TYR A 34 -11.42 -7.39 -2.61
N GLY A 35 -10.52 -6.62 -3.24
CA GLY A 35 -10.10 -5.29 -2.80
C GLY A 35 -10.64 -4.22 -3.74
N VAL A 36 -11.57 -3.40 -3.24
CA VAL A 36 -12.11 -2.27 -4.00
C VAL A 36 -11.15 -1.09 -3.88
N GLN A 37 -10.73 -0.55 -5.01
CA GLN A 37 -9.77 0.54 -5.08
C GLN A 37 -10.50 1.88 -5.20
N ILE A 38 -10.16 2.82 -4.30
CA ILE A 38 -10.87 4.08 -4.10
C ILE A 38 -9.85 5.22 -3.96
N ASN A 39 -10.18 6.41 -4.47
CA ASN A 39 -9.41 7.64 -4.23
C ASN A 39 -10.31 8.76 -3.71
N LYS A 40 -9.70 9.91 -3.40
CA LYS A 40 -10.37 11.13 -2.92
C LYS A 40 -11.57 11.57 -3.75
N LEU A 41 -11.52 11.46 -5.08
CA LEU A 41 -12.63 11.90 -5.94
C LEU A 41 -13.89 11.06 -5.66
N MET A 42 -13.76 9.73 -5.52
CA MET A 42 -14.88 8.84 -5.23
C MET A 42 -15.53 9.19 -3.87
N TYR A 43 -14.72 9.42 -2.84
CA TYR A 43 -15.23 9.88 -1.54
C TYR A 43 -15.89 11.26 -1.64
N THR A 44 -15.34 12.17 -2.44
CA THR A 44 -15.92 13.51 -2.63
C THR A 44 -17.31 13.44 -3.26
N ARG A 45 -17.52 12.55 -4.25
CA ARG A 45 -18.85 12.29 -4.83
C ARG A 45 -19.84 11.80 -3.77
N LEU A 46 -19.42 10.89 -2.90
CA LEU A 46 -20.24 10.41 -1.78
C LEU A 46 -20.65 11.56 -0.84
N LEU A 47 -19.69 12.37 -0.39
CA LEU A 47 -19.93 13.45 0.56
C LEU A 47 -20.86 14.52 0.01
N LYS A 48 -20.80 14.79 -1.30
CA LYS A 48 -21.66 15.77 -1.98
C LYS A 48 -23.00 15.20 -2.45
N GLY A 49 -23.23 13.90 -2.29
CA GLY A 49 -24.44 13.24 -2.81
C GLY A 49 -24.53 13.26 -4.34
N GLU A 50 -23.38 13.27 -5.03
CA GLU A 50 -23.26 13.29 -6.48
C GLU A 50 -23.23 11.87 -7.07
N ASP A 51 -23.24 11.78 -8.39
CA ASP A 51 -23.09 10.51 -9.11
C ASP A 51 -21.61 10.10 -9.22
N ILE A 52 -21.37 8.80 -9.35
CA ILE A 52 -20.12 8.21 -9.84
C ILE A 52 -20.41 7.70 -11.26
N THR A 53 -19.51 8.02 -12.19
CA THR A 53 -19.55 7.51 -13.55
C THR A 53 -18.64 6.29 -13.70
N LEU A 54 -19.21 5.21 -14.21
CA LEU A 54 -18.55 3.94 -14.43
C LEU A 54 -18.07 3.84 -15.87
N PHE A 55 -16.84 3.35 -16.05
CA PHE A 55 -16.18 3.20 -17.35
C PHE A 55 -15.51 1.84 -17.47
N SER A 56 -15.44 1.32 -18.70
CA SER A 56 -14.50 0.23 -19.01
C SER A 56 -13.11 0.85 -19.14
N PRO A 57 -12.05 0.32 -18.49
CA PRO A 57 -10.69 0.85 -18.64
C PRO A 57 -10.20 0.93 -20.11
N SER A 58 -10.75 0.10 -21.01
CA SER A 58 -10.45 0.13 -22.44
C SER A 58 -10.88 1.41 -23.15
N ASP A 59 -11.89 2.11 -22.62
CA ASP A 59 -12.60 3.19 -23.32
C ASP A 59 -12.13 4.58 -22.84
N VAL A 60 -11.25 4.63 -21.84
CA VAL A 60 -10.83 5.86 -21.14
C VAL A 60 -9.30 5.95 -21.10
N PRO A 61 -8.65 6.30 -22.23
CA PRO A 61 -7.19 6.32 -22.34
C PRO A 61 -6.50 7.11 -21.23
N GLY A 62 -5.53 6.50 -20.55
CA GLY A 62 -4.75 7.13 -19.48
C GLY A 62 -5.46 7.27 -18.13
N LEU A 63 -6.79 7.04 -18.05
CA LEU A 63 -7.54 7.21 -16.80
C LEU A 63 -7.09 6.21 -15.72
N TYR A 64 -6.82 4.95 -16.12
CA TYR A 64 -6.38 3.91 -15.19
C TYR A 64 -5.01 4.24 -14.59
N ASP A 65 -4.04 4.70 -15.37
CA ASP A 65 -2.72 5.07 -14.83
C ASP A 65 -2.80 6.29 -13.91
N ALA A 66 -3.54 7.33 -14.31
CA ALA A 66 -3.72 8.53 -13.51
C ALA A 66 -4.40 8.21 -12.16
N PHE A 67 -5.34 7.27 -12.13
CA PHE A 67 -6.05 6.88 -10.90
C PHE A 67 -5.11 6.54 -9.73
N PHE A 68 -3.96 5.93 -10.03
CA PHE A 68 -2.93 5.61 -9.03
C PHE A 68 -1.87 6.69 -8.93
N ALA A 69 -1.38 7.18 -10.07
CA ALA A 69 -0.14 7.96 -10.12
C ALA A 69 -0.33 9.47 -9.96
N ASP A 70 -1.45 10.03 -10.43
CA ASP A 70 -1.68 11.48 -10.49
C ASP A 70 -3.17 11.81 -10.31
N GLN A 71 -3.51 12.33 -9.13
CA GLN A 71 -4.89 12.63 -8.77
C GLN A 71 -5.46 13.85 -9.51
N GLU A 72 -4.62 14.82 -9.90
CA GLU A 72 -5.05 15.99 -10.67
C GLU A 72 -5.36 15.58 -12.11
N GLU A 73 -4.48 14.78 -12.72
CA GLU A 73 -4.71 14.24 -14.06
C GLU A 73 -5.90 13.28 -14.08
N PHE A 74 -6.10 12.48 -13.02
CA PHE A 74 -7.28 11.64 -12.89
C PHE A 74 -8.55 12.48 -12.87
N GLU A 75 -8.63 13.54 -12.06
CA GLU A 75 -9.81 14.42 -12.01
C GLU A 75 -10.08 15.08 -13.37
N ARG A 76 -9.03 15.55 -14.05
CA ARG A 76 -9.12 16.15 -15.39
C ARG A 76 -9.65 15.16 -16.42
N LEU A 77 -9.08 13.95 -16.50
CA LEU A 77 -9.52 12.91 -17.43
C LEU A 77 -10.91 12.39 -17.09
N TYR A 78 -11.20 12.14 -15.82
CA TYR A 78 -12.49 11.64 -15.36
C TYR A 78 -13.62 12.60 -15.73
N THR A 79 -13.50 13.88 -15.37
CA THR A 79 -14.51 14.90 -15.70
C THR A 79 -14.62 15.20 -17.20
N LYS A 80 -13.52 15.05 -17.95
CA LYS A 80 -13.54 15.10 -19.43
C LYS A 80 -14.38 13.96 -19.99
N TYR A 81 -14.11 12.72 -19.58
CA TYR A 81 -14.81 11.53 -20.09
C TYR A 81 -16.27 11.44 -19.62
N GLU A 82 -16.61 12.04 -18.48
CA GLU A 82 -18.01 12.17 -18.04
C GLU A 82 -18.88 13.02 -18.97
N LYS A 83 -18.28 13.98 -19.68
CA LYS A 83 -18.95 14.91 -20.62
C LYS A 83 -18.93 14.42 -22.07
N ASP A 84 -18.09 13.44 -22.38
CA ASP A 84 -17.92 12.93 -23.74
C ASP A 84 -18.97 11.87 -24.05
N ASP A 85 -20.06 12.25 -24.70
CA ASP A 85 -21.18 11.36 -25.04
C ASP A 85 -20.80 10.19 -25.97
N SER A 86 -19.63 10.23 -26.62
CA SER A 86 -19.14 9.12 -27.45
C SER A 86 -18.61 7.93 -26.64
N ILE A 87 -18.24 8.15 -25.37
CA ILE A 87 -17.68 7.11 -24.50
C ILE A 87 -18.79 6.32 -23.81
N ARG A 88 -18.70 4.99 -23.86
CA ARG A 88 -19.58 4.09 -23.12
C ARG A 88 -19.40 4.33 -21.61
N LYS A 89 -20.50 4.66 -20.93
CA LYS A 89 -20.49 4.96 -19.50
C LYS A 89 -21.83 4.64 -18.84
N GLN A 90 -21.83 4.45 -17.53
CA GLN A 90 -23.04 4.32 -16.71
C GLN A 90 -22.93 5.26 -15.51
N ARG A 91 -24.02 5.91 -15.11
CA ARG A 91 -24.06 6.71 -13.88
C ARG A 91 -24.78 5.96 -12.78
N VAL A 92 -24.22 6.02 -11.59
CA VAL A 92 -24.79 5.47 -10.36
C VAL A 92 -24.65 6.51 -9.26
N LYS A 93 -25.63 6.62 -8.36
CA LYS A 93 -25.46 7.54 -7.22
C LYS A 93 -24.34 7.04 -6.33
N ALA A 94 -23.46 7.92 -5.88
CA ALA A 94 -22.35 7.53 -5.01
C ALA A 94 -22.86 6.82 -3.75
N VAL A 95 -23.93 7.32 -3.13
CA VAL A 95 -24.54 6.73 -1.93
C VAL A 95 -24.98 5.27 -2.18
N GLU A 96 -25.58 4.98 -3.34
CA GLU A 96 -26.07 3.63 -3.68
C GLU A 96 -24.87 2.68 -3.86
N LEU A 97 -23.84 3.10 -4.60
CA LEU A 97 -22.64 2.27 -4.84
C LEU A 97 -21.83 2.02 -3.57
N PHE A 98 -21.60 3.05 -2.75
CA PHE A 98 -20.93 2.89 -1.45
C PHE A 98 -21.74 2.02 -0.49
N SER A 99 -23.08 2.13 -0.49
CA SER A 99 -23.95 1.28 0.33
C SER A 99 -23.85 -0.18 -0.10
N LEU A 100 -23.89 -0.47 -1.41
CA LEU A 100 -23.71 -1.84 -1.92
C LEU A 100 -22.36 -2.42 -1.49
N MET A 101 -21.27 -1.66 -1.68
CA MET A 101 -19.93 -2.08 -1.29
C MET A 101 -19.85 -2.39 0.21
N MET A 102 -20.33 -1.49 1.05
CA MET A 102 -20.26 -1.65 2.51
C MET A 102 -21.21 -2.74 3.02
N GLN A 103 -22.34 -2.97 2.36
CA GLN A 103 -23.25 -4.08 2.65
C GLN A 103 -22.58 -5.43 2.38
N GLU A 104 -21.94 -5.61 1.23
CA GLU A 104 -21.24 -6.86 0.88
C GLU A 104 -19.98 -7.06 1.75
N ARG A 105 -19.31 -5.97 2.13
CA ARG A 105 -18.25 -6.01 3.15
C ARG A 105 -18.78 -6.48 4.50
N ALA A 106 -19.91 -5.95 4.97
CA ALA A 106 -20.48 -6.32 6.26
C ALA A 106 -20.98 -7.77 6.28
N SER A 107 -21.57 -8.25 5.19
CA SER A 107 -22.12 -9.61 5.10
C SER A 107 -21.05 -10.68 5.02
N THR A 108 -19.95 -10.42 4.31
CA THR A 108 -18.90 -11.42 4.04
C THR A 108 -17.64 -11.24 4.89
N GLY A 109 -17.39 -10.03 5.39
CA GLY A 109 -16.13 -9.63 6.01
C GLY A 109 -14.93 -9.56 5.05
N ARG A 110 -15.14 -9.79 3.74
CA ARG A 110 -14.07 -10.09 2.77
C ARG A 110 -14.17 -9.31 1.45
N ILE A 111 -14.82 -8.14 1.51
CA ILE A 111 -14.68 -7.05 0.54
C ILE A 111 -13.82 -5.99 1.21
N TYR A 112 -12.56 -5.89 0.82
CA TYR A 112 -11.55 -4.99 1.35
C TYR A 112 -11.52 -3.65 0.60
N ILE A 113 -10.83 -2.67 1.16
CA ILE A 113 -10.67 -1.34 0.58
C ILE A 113 -9.17 -1.03 0.46
N GLN A 114 -8.76 -0.49 -0.69
CA GLN A 114 -7.45 0.10 -0.90
C GLN A 114 -7.62 1.57 -1.29
N ASN A 115 -7.08 2.49 -0.47
CA ASN A 115 -7.03 3.91 -0.79
C ASN A 115 -5.80 4.19 -1.67
N VAL A 116 -6.00 4.18 -2.99
CA VAL A 116 -4.89 4.14 -3.96
C VAL A 116 -4.10 5.44 -4.02
N ASP A 117 -4.73 6.57 -3.71
CA ASP A 117 -4.06 7.86 -3.59
C ASP A 117 -3.09 7.86 -2.40
N HIS A 118 -3.51 7.35 -1.24
CA HIS A 118 -2.64 7.22 -0.06
C HIS A 118 -1.48 6.25 -0.31
N CYS A 119 -1.72 5.14 -1.02
CA CYS A 119 -0.67 4.19 -1.40
C CYS A 119 0.44 4.78 -2.29
N ASN A 120 0.20 5.91 -2.95
CA ASN A 120 1.14 6.52 -3.90
C ASN A 120 1.64 7.91 -3.44
N THR A 121 0.87 8.64 -2.62
CA THR A 121 1.29 9.94 -2.04
C THR A 121 2.14 9.78 -0.78
N HIS A 122 1.91 8.71 0.00
CA HIS A 122 2.73 8.31 1.13
C HIS A 122 3.30 6.91 0.86
N SER A 123 4.33 6.87 0.01
CA SER A 123 4.90 5.64 -0.53
C SER A 123 6.42 5.74 -0.57
N PRO A 124 7.14 4.62 -0.46
CA PRO A 124 8.57 4.60 -0.74
C PRO A 124 8.88 4.65 -2.25
N PHE A 125 7.88 4.60 -3.14
CA PHE A 125 8.06 4.55 -4.60
C PHE A 125 7.66 5.86 -5.28
N ASP A 126 8.36 6.22 -6.36
CA ASP A 126 7.91 7.29 -7.25
C ASP A 126 6.74 6.79 -8.11
N PRO A 127 5.52 7.33 -7.95
CA PRO A 127 4.37 6.87 -8.71
C PRO A 127 4.46 7.12 -10.22
N ALA A 128 5.30 8.03 -10.68
CA ALA A 128 5.52 8.26 -12.11
C ALA A 128 6.35 7.13 -12.75
N ILE A 129 7.12 6.38 -11.95
CA ILE A 129 8.06 5.35 -12.43
C ILE A 129 7.57 3.95 -12.02
N ALA A 130 7.23 3.77 -10.75
CA ALA A 130 6.89 2.49 -10.14
C ALA A 130 5.68 2.64 -9.19
N PRO A 131 4.48 2.96 -9.70
CA PRO A 131 3.31 3.15 -8.85
C PRO A 131 2.85 1.84 -8.21
N VAL A 132 2.29 1.96 -7.01
CA VAL A 132 1.59 0.86 -6.33
C VAL A 132 0.15 0.81 -6.85
N ARG A 133 -0.19 -0.27 -7.56
CA ARG A 133 -1.51 -0.44 -8.19
C ARG A 133 -2.36 -1.57 -7.62
N GLN A 134 -1.90 -2.28 -6.59
CA GLN A 134 -2.65 -3.34 -5.92
C GLN A 134 -2.08 -3.60 -4.52
N SER A 135 -2.64 -4.58 -3.82
CA SER A 135 -2.05 -5.15 -2.61
C SER A 135 -1.89 -6.67 -2.73
N ASN A 136 -1.47 -7.35 -1.66
CA ASN A 136 -1.50 -8.81 -1.52
C ASN A 136 -2.83 -9.34 -0.93
N LEU A 137 -2.83 -10.62 -0.53
CA LEU A 137 -3.95 -11.32 0.10
C LEU A 137 -4.52 -10.58 1.33
N CYS A 138 -3.66 -10.08 2.21
CA CYS A 138 -4.04 -9.60 3.54
C CYS A 138 -4.00 -8.06 3.69
N LEU A 139 -3.84 -7.33 2.58
CA LEU A 139 -3.94 -5.86 2.48
C LEU A 139 -2.80 -5.06 3.13
N GLU A 140 -1.67 -5.70 3.45
CA GLU A 140 -0.51 -5.06 4.08
C GLU A 140 0.67 -4.78 3.14
N ILE A 141 0.74 -5.46 1.99
CA ILE A 141 1.85 -5.31 1.03
C ILE A 141 1.46 -4.42 -0.14
N ALA A 142 2.20 -3.32 -0.30
CA ALA A 142 1.97 -2.28 -1.30
C ALA A 142 3.23 -2.10 -2.17
N LEU A 143 3.34 -2.88 -3.25
CA LEU A 143 4.55 -2.94 -4.09
C LEU A 143 4.23 -2.74 -5.59
N PRO A 144 5.19 -2.25 -6.40
CA PRO A 144 5.03 -2.09 -7.84
C PRO A 144 4.91 -3.44 -8.55
N THR A 145 4.13 -3.47 -9.63
CA THR A 145 3.98 -4.64 -10.51
C THR A 145 3.88 -4.20 -11.97
N LYS A 146 4.24 -5.10 -12.89
CA LYS A 146 4.08 -4.92 -14.34
C LYS A 146 3.44 -6.19 -14.92
N PRO A 147 2.38 -6.08 -15.75
CA PRO A 147 1.73 -7.22 -16.37
C PRO A 147 2.72 -8.10 -17.15
N LEU A 148 2.42 -9.39 -17.24
CA LEU A 148 3.18 -10.38 -18.02
C LEU A 148 2.42 -10.69 -19.31
N ASN A 149 3.14 -10.82 -20.42
CA ASN A 149 2.58 -11.32 -21.68
C ASN A 149 2.77 -12.84 -21.85
N ASP A 150 3.70 -13.43 -21.11
CA ASP A 150 3.98 -14.87 -21.03
C ASP A 150 4.44 -15.23 -19.61
N VAL A 151 4.34 -16.50 -19.22
CA VAL A 151 4.81 -16.98 -17.91
C VAL A 151 6.32 -16.72 -17.71
N ASN A 152 7.11 -16.72 -18.79
CA ASN A 152 8.54 -16.44 -18.78
C ASN A 152 8.88 -15.02 -19.29
N ASP A 153 7.93 -14.08 -19.27
CA ASP A 153 8.17 -12.70 -19.72
C ASP A 153 9.16 -11.97 -18.77
N GLU A 154 10.37 -11.74 -19.26
CA GLU A 154 11.44 -11.00 -18.56
C GLU A 154 11.13 -9.50 -18.39
N ASN A 155 10.12 -8.97 -19.10
CA ASN A 155 9.70 -7.57 -19.00
C ASN A 155 8.55 -7.35 -18.00
N GLY A 156 7.92 -8.43 -17.53
CA GLY A 156 6.97 -8.39 -16.42
C GLY A 156 7.65 -8.13 -15.08
N GLU A 157 6.83 -7.87 -14.06
CA GLU A 157 7.30 -7.68 -12.69
C GLU A 157 6.24 -8.20 -11.70
N ILE A 158 6.58 -9.29 -11.01
CA ILE A 158 5.78 -9.83 -9.91
C ILE A 158 6.44 -9.40 -8.60
N ALA A 159 5.68 -8.72 -7.75
CA ALA A 159 6.16 -8.32 -6.44
C ALA A 159 6.22 -9.51 -5.47
N LEU A 160 7.34 -9.66 -4.79
CA LEU A 160 7.50 -10.55 -3.64
C LEU A 160 7.89 -9.73 -2.42
N CYS A 161 7.48 -10.17 -1.24
CA CYS A 161 7.86 -9.55 0.02
C CYS A 161 8.24 -10.61 1.04
N THR A 162 9.44 -10.50 1.60
CA THR A 162 9.94 -11.41 2.62
C THR A 162 9.65 -10.84 4.00
N LEU A 163 9.00 -11.63 4.86
CA LEU A 163 8.35 -11.13 6.08
C LEU A 163 9.09 -11.55 7.35
N SER A 164 9.08 -10.66 8.35
CA SER A 164 9.42 -10.97 9.74
C SER A 164 8.65 -10.02 10.68
N ALA A 165 8.83 -10.12 11.99
CA ALA A 165 8.19 -9.22 12.93
C ALA A 165 9.00 -9.03 14.22
N PHE A 166 8.95 -7.81 14.77
CA PHE A 166 9.43 -7.53 16.12
C PHE A 166 8.39 -7.92 17.17
N ASN A 167 8.84 -8.56 18.25
CA ASN A 167 7.98 -8.85 19.39
C ASN A 167 8.05 -7.71 20.41
N LEU A 168 7.07 -6.80 20.37
CA LEU A 168 7.01 -5.65 21.29
C LEU A 168 6.84 -6.06 22.77
N GLY A 169 6.37 -7.28 23.03
CA GLY A 169 6.26 -7.81 24.38
C GLY A 169 7.60 -8.21 25.00
N ALA A 170 8.62 -8.45 24.17
CA ALA A 170 9.91 -8.98 24.59
C ALA A 170 10.99 -7.91 24.82
N ILE A 171 10.81 -6.71 24.26
CA ILE A 171 11.75 -5.60 24.44
C ILE A 171 11.47 -4.83 25.74
N ASN A 172 12.53 -4.36 26.40
CA ASN A 172 12.45 -3.51 27.58
C ASN A 172 12.61 -2.02 27.22
N SER A 173 13.43 -1.72 26.22
CA SER A 173 13.58 -0.39 25.60
C SER A 173 13.33 -0.43 24.09
N LEU A 174 12.92 0.69 23.50
CA LEU A 174 12.85 0.85 22.05
C LEU A 174 14.22 0.83 21.37
N ASP A 175 15.29 1.19 22.10
CA ASP A 175 16.65 1.19 21.53
C ASP A 175 17.18 -0.23 21.24
N GLU A 176 16.59 -1.26 21.86
CA GLU A 176 16.87 -2.66 21.52
C GLU A 176 16.50 -2.99 20.06
N LEU A 177 15.63 -2.19 19.44
CA LEU A 177 15.26 -2.35 18.04
C LEU A 177 16.42 -2.09 17.08
N GLU A 178 17.48 -1.38 17.49
CA GLU A 178 18.65 -1.16 16.62
C GLU A 178 19.32 -2.47 16.23
N GLU A 179 19.71 -3.27 17.21
CA GLU A 179 20.33 -4.58 16.99
C GLU A 179 19.36 -5.55 16.31
N LEU A 180 18.09 -5.56 16.74
CA LEU A 180 17.08 -6.43 16.16
C LEU A 180 16.81 -6.09 14.68
N ALA A 181 16.83 -4.81 14.31
CA ALA A 181 16.67 -4.38 12.92
C ALA A 181 17.86 -4.81 12.06
N ILE A 182 19.09 -4.71 12.56
CA ILE A 182 20.29 -5.20 11.86
C ILE A 182 20.14 -6.70 11.56
N LEU A 183 19.80 -7.50 12.57
CA LEU A 183 19.63 -8.94 12.42
C LEU A 183 18.49 -9.29 11.45
N ALA A 184 17.32 -8.66 11.61
CA ALA A 184 16.15 -8.94 10.79
C ALA A 184 16.38 -8.54 9.32
N VAL A 185 16.86 -7.33 9.06
CA VAL A 185 17.11 -6.83 7.70
C VAL A 185 18.13 -7.71 6.99
N ARG A 186 19.29 -7.98 7.61
CA ARG A 186 20.34 -8.80 7.00
C ARG A 186 19.90 -10.24 6.75
N ALA A 187 19.18 -10.84 7.69
CA ALA A 187 18.70 -12.21 7.53
C ALA A 187 17.70 -12.34 6.37
N LEU A 188 16.75 -11.41 6.24
CA LEU A 188 15.79 -11.46 5.15
C LEU A 188 16.41 -11.05 3.82
N ASP A 189 17.35 -10.10 3.80
CA ASP A 189 18.05 -9.71 2.58
C ASP A 189 18.88 -10.88 2.03
N ALA A 190 19.64 -11.57 2.87
CA ALA A 190 20.37 -12.78 2.47
C ALA A 190 19.44 -13.90 1.95
N LEU A 191 18.22 -14.01 2.51
CA LEU A 191 17.24 -14.98 2.03
C LEU A 191 16.78 -14.70 0.59
N LEU A 192 16.79 -13.44 0.15
CA LEU A 192 16.43 -13.09 -1.22
C LEU A 192 17.37 -13.75 -2.23
N ASP A 193 18.67 -13.85 -1.93
CA ASP A 193 19.65 -14.48 -2.82
C ASP A 193 19.70 -16.00 -2.65
N TYR A 194 19.31 -16.49 -1.47
CA TYR A 194 19.34 -17.93 -1.14
C TYR A 194 18.18 -18.72 -1.76
N GLN A 195 16.99 -18.12 -1.86
CA GLN A 195 15.79 -18.82 -2.33
C GLN A 195 15.71 -18.95 -3.86
N ASP A 196 15.00 -19.97 -4.34
CA ASP A 196 14.68 -20.14 -5.75
C ASP A 196 13.48 -19.28 -6.20
N TYR A 197 13.48 -18.92 -7.48
CA TYR A 197 12.42 -18.13 -8.10
C TYR A 197 11.83 -18.91 -9.29
N PRO A 198 10.61 -19.46 -9.18
CA PRO A 198 10.02 -20.27 -10.24
C PRO A 198 9.56 -19.45 -11.46
N ILE A 199 9.41 -18.13 -11.32
CA ILE A 199 8.95 -17.22 -12.36
C ILE A 199 10.00 -16.09 -12.54
N PRO A 200 10.52 -15.85 -13.77
CA PRO A 200 11.54 -14.83 -13.99
C PRO A 200 11.12 -13.43 -13.54
N ALA A 201 9.89 -13.02 -13.85
CA ALA A 201 9.34 -11.72 -13.43
C ALA A 201 9.32 -11.53 -11.90
N ALA A 202 9.23 -12.61 -11.11
CA ALA A 202 9.29 -12.56 -9.65
C ALA A 202 10.72 -12.39 -9.15
N LYS A 203 11.68 -13.10 -9.77
CA LYS A 203 13.12 -12.89 -9.52
C LYS A 203 13.52 -11.46 -9.83
N ARG A 204 13.03 -10.92 -10.95
CA ARG A 204 13.32 -9.55 -11.39
C ARG A 204 12.84 -8.52 -10.36
N GLY A 205 11.60 -8.64 -9.87
CA GLY A 205 11.07 -7.75 -8.83
C GLY A 205 11.87 -7.84 -7.53
N ALA A 206 12.12 -9.06 -7.05
CA ALA A 206 12.87 -9.32 -5.82
C ALA A 206 14.32 -8.80 -5.89
N MET A 207 15.05 -9.11 -6.96
CA MET A 207 16.44 -8.70 -7.13
C MET A 207 16.58 -7.21 -7.46
N GLY A 208 15.60 -6.63 -8.18
CA GLY A 208 15.60 -5.21 -8.52
C GLY A 208 15.35 -4.32 -7.30
N ARG A 209 14.39 -4.67 -6.44
CA ARG A 209 13.94 -3.80 -5.34
C ARG A 209 14.32 -4.27 -3.93
N ARG A 210 14.59 -5.57 -3.75
CA ARG A 210 14.94 -6.21 -2.46
C ARG A 210 13.97 -5.88 -1.32
N THR A 211 12.68 -5.95 -1.60
CA THR A 211 11.60 -5.47 -0.72
C THR A 211 11.31 -6.40 0.45
N LEU A 212 11.38 -5.85 1.67
CA LEU A 212 11.13 -6.55 2.92
C LEU A 212 9.88 -6.01 3.63
N GLY A 213 9.24 -6.87 4.44
CA GLY A 213 8.06 -6.51 5.22
C GLY A 213 8.23 -6.94 6.68
N ILE A 214 8.81 -6.07 7.51
CA ILE A 214 9.03 -6.35 8.93
C ILE A 214 7.93 -5.66 9.74
N GLY A 215 7.04 -6.46 10.34
CA GLY A 215 5.91 -5.99 11.13
C GLY A 215 6.14 -6.05 12.64
N VAL A 216 5.05 -6.05 13.40
CA VAL A 216 5.06 -6.22 14.86
C VAL A 216 4.06 -7.27 15.30
N ILE A 217 4.38 -7.95 16.40
CA ILE A 217 3.45 -8.78 17.18
C ILE A 217 3.39 -8.28 18.62
N ASN A 218 2.42 -8.78 19.39
CA ASN A 218 2.18 -8.39 20.79
C ASN A 218 1.86 -6.91 21.04
N PHE A 219 1.37 -6.17 20.03
CA PHE A 219 1.01 -4.76 20.21
C PHE A 219 -0.06 -4.53 21.29
N ALA A 220 -1.09 -5.38 21.37
CA ALA A 220 -2.10 -5.28 22.43
C ALA A 220 -1.52 -5.45 23.84
N TYR A 221 -0.61 -6.43 24.03
CA TYR A 221 0.10 -6.61 25.29
C TYR A 221 1.06 -5.45 25.57
N TYR A 222 1.72 -4.92 24.54
CA TYR A 222 2.57 -3.73 24.65
C TYR A 222 1.78 -2.51 25.15
N LEU A 223 0.55 -2.29 24.67
CA LEU A 223 -0.31 -1.24 25.21
C LEU A 223 -0.71 -1.53 26.66
N ALA A 224 -1.04 -2.78 26.98
CA ALA A 224 -1.43 -3.17 28.34
C ALA A 224 -0.31 -2.94 29.37
N LYS A 225 0.95 -3.31 29.07
CA LYS A 225 2.09 -3.08 29.98
C LYS A 225 2.41 -1.60 30.18
N HIS A 226 1.96 -0.72 29.27
CA HIS A 226 2.07 0.75 29.40
C HIS A 226 0.78 1.43 29.89
N GLY A 227 -0.22 0.65 30.32
CA GLY A 227 -1.50 1.19 30.82
C GLY A 227 -2.29 1.98 29.77
N LYS A 228 -2.12 1.69 28.48
CA LYS A 228 -2.79 2.37 27.37
C LYS A 228 -3.90 1.50 26.75
N ARG A 229 -4.82 2.14 26.04
CA ARG A 229 -5.97 1.50 25.40
C ARG A 229 -6.10 1.96 23.95
N TYR A 230 -6.76 1.14 23.14
CA TYR A 230 -7.06 1.45 21.75
C TYR A 230 -8.15 2.52 21.59
N SER A 231 -9.18 2.48 22.44
CA SER A 231 -10.46 3.14 22.17
C SER A 231 -10.57 4.60 22.63
N ASP A 232 -9.63 5.09 23.44
CA ASP A 232 -9.72 6.40 24.11
C ASP A 232 -8.61 7.38 23.69
N GLY A 233 -7.80 7.03 22.68
CA GLY A 233 -6.68 7.83 22.21
C GLY A 233 -5.47 7.86 23.15
N SER A 234 -5.51 7.19 24.30
CA SER A 234 -4.41 7.19 25.28
C SER A 234 -3.11 6.59 24.74
N ALA A 235 -3.19 5.75 23.72
CA ALA A 235 -2.07 5.12 23.05
C ALA A 235 -1.46 5.94 21.90
N ASN A 236 -2.04 7.07 21.49
CA ASN A 236 -1.64 7.78 20.27
C ASN A 236 -0.14 8.15 20.27
N ASN A 237 0.31 8.89 21.28
CA ASN A 237 1.71 9.30 21.40
C ASN A 237 2.67 8.13 21.65
N LEU A 238 2.26 7.11 22.43
CA LEU A 238 3.07 5.91 22.62
C LEU A 238 3.29 5.19 21.28
N THR A 239 2.22 5.05 20.50
CA THR A 239 2.26 4.41 19.18
C THR A 239 3.16 5.21 18.23
N HIS A 240 3.04 6.55 18.23
CA HIS A 240 3.92 7.43 17.46
C HIS A 240 5.39 7.16 17.80
N LYS A 241 5.75 7.22 19.09
CA LYS A 241 7.11 6.96 19.56
C LYS A 241 7.62 5.56 19.18
N THR A 242 6.79 4.54 19.35
CA THR A 242 7.16 3.15 19.04
C THR A 242 7.43 2.95 17.55
N PHE A 243 6.56 3.45 16.67
CA PHE A 243 6.69 3.23 15.24
C PHE A 243 7.72 4.16 14.58
N GLU A 244 7.99 5.33 15.17
CA GLU A 244 9.15 6.13 14.82
C GLU A 244 10.44 5.32 15.00
N ALA A 245 10.64 4.73 16.19
CA ALA A 245 11.82 3.93 16.50
C ALA A 245 11.99 2.74 15.54
N ILE A 246 10.90 1.99 15.31
CA ILE A 246 10.91 0.83 14.39
C ILE A 246 11.37 1.27 13.00
N GLN A 247 10.74 2.29 12.43
CA GLN A 247 11.05 2.71 11.06
C GLN A 247 12.45 3.33 10.95
N TYR A 248 12.85 4.14 11.93
CA TYR A 248 14.19 4.73 11.99
C TYR A 248 15.27 3.64 11.99
N TYR A 249 15.16 2.65 12.88
CA TYR A 249 16.15 1.59 12.99
C TYR A 249 16.14 0.62 11.80
N LEU A 250 14.98 0.34 11.20
CA LEU A 250 14.89 -0.44 9.96
C LEU A 250 15.62 0.26 8.80
N LEU A 251 15.36 1.56 8.61
CA LEU A 251 16.02 2.35 7.57
C LEU A 251 17.52 2.46 7.83
N LYS A 252 17.92 2.70 9.09
CA LYS A 252 19.34 2.72 9.47
C LYS A 252 20.03 1.39 9.18
N ALA A 253 19.44 0.26 9.56
CA ALA A 253 19.99 -1.06 9.29
C ALA A 253 20.15 -1.33 7.79
N SER A 254 19.16 -0.95 6.98
CA SER A 254 19.23 -1.08 5.52
C SER A 254 20.26 -0.13 4.90
N ASN A 255 20.40 1.10 5.39
CA ASN A 255 21.41 2.05 4.92
C ASN A 255 22.83 1.57 5.24
N GLU A 256 23.06 1.01 6.44
CA GLU A 256 24.34 0.38 6.77
C GLU A 256 24.64 -0.85 5.90
N LEU A 257 23.62 -1.65 5.56
CA LEU A 257 23.77 -2.76 4.64
C LEU A 257 24.11 -2.28 3.21
N ALA A 258 23.48 -1.20 2.75
CA ALA A 258 23.77 -0.58 1.46
C ALA A 258 25.20 -0.03 1.37
N LYS A 259 25.74 0.54 2.46
CA LYS A 259 27.17 0.94 2.54
C LYS A 259 28.12 -0.26 2.39
N GLU A 260 27.74 -1.41 2.94
CA GLU A 260 28.57 -2.62 2.93
C GLU A 260 28.50 -3.39 1.60
N GLN A 261 27.30 -3.52 1.02
CA GLN A 261 27.02 -4.45 -0.08
C GLN A 261 26.47 -3.77 -1.34
N GLY A 262 26.19 -2.47 -1.27
CA GLY A 262 25.54 -1.69 -2.33
C GLY A 262 24.03 -1.59 -2.13
N ALA A 263 23.45 -0.45 -2.53
CA ALA A 263 22.01 -0.26 -2.59
C ALA A 263 21.35 -1.22 -3.60
N CYS A 264 20.03 -1.45 -3.47
CA CYS A 264 19.33 -2.30 -4.43
C CYS A 264 19.37 -1.70 -5.85
N PRO A 265 19.38 -2.53 -6.91
CA PRO A 265 19.55 -2.07 -8.29
C PRO A 265 18.58 -0.96 -8.75
N TRP A 266 17.34 -0.98 -8.26
CA TRP A 266 16.30 0.00 -8.61
C TRP A 266 16.00 1.00 -7.49
N PHE A 267 16.98 1.25 -6.62
CA PHE A 267 16.85 2.26 -5.57
C PHE A 267 16.50 3.65 -6.13
N ASN A 268 16.97 3.98 -7.32
CA ASN A 268 16.69 5.24 -8.02
C ASN A 268 15.20 5.49 -8.33
N GLU A 269 14.35 4.45 -8.28
CA GLU A 269 12.90 4.58 -8.47
C GLU A 269 12.14 4.91 -7.17
N THR A 270 12.87 5.03 -6.05
CA THR A 270 12.28 5.29 -4.73
C THR A 270 12.19 6.78 -4.42
N THR A 271 11.30 7.14 -3.50
CA THR A 271 11.29 8.47 -2.89
C THR A 271 12.53 8.68 -2.02
N TYR A 272 13.07 7.62 -1.43
CA TYR A 272 14.29 7.63 -0.63
C TYR A 272 15.51 8.13 -1.43
N ALA A 273 15.67 7.70 -2.70
CA ALA A 273 16.72 8.20 -3.57
C ALA A 273 16.64 9.72 -3.82
N LYS A 274 15.45 10.31 -3.73
CA LYS A 274 15.21 11.75 -3.81
C LYS A 274 15.37 12.45 -2.45
N GLY A 275 15.76 11.71 -1.41
CA GLY A 275 15.88 12.21 -0.04
C GLY A 275 14.56 12.51 0.63
N ILE A 276 13.47 11.88 0.20
CA ILE A 276 12.13 12.03 0.78
C ILE A 276 11.87 10.84 1.70
N LEU A 277 11.50 11.13 2.94
CA LEU A 277 11.28 10.18 4.01
C LEU A 277 9.78 10.07 4.37
N PRO A 278 9.37 9.00 5.09
CA PRO A 278 7.99 8.85 5.55
C PRO A 278 7.50 10.03 6.39
N ILE A 279 8.40 10.66 7.15
CA ILE A 279 8.09 11.84 7.97
C ILE A 279 7.73 13.08 7.15
N ASP A 280 7.99 13.10 5.83
CA ASP A 280 7.66 14.26 5.00
C ASP A 280 6.26 14.15 4.38
N THR A 281 5.86 12.92 4.04
CA THR A 281 4.72 12.62 3.15
C THR A 281 3.49 12.07 3.85
N TYR A 282 3.53 11.86 5.17
CA TYR A 282 2.38 11.37 5.93
C TYR A 282 1.17 12.33 5.82
N LYS A 283 -0.03 11.77 6.03
CA LYS A 283 -1.28 12.54 6.01
C LYS A 283 -1.33 13.54 7.17
N LYS A 284 -1.34 14.84 6.84
CA LYS A 284 -1.20 15.93 7.83
C LYS A 284 -2.26 15.98 8.94
N ASP A 285 -3.43 15.37 8.77
CA ASP A 285 -4.42 15.32 9.87
C ASP A 285 -3.91 14.55 11.10
N LEU A 286 -2.85 13.74 10.97
CA LEU A 286 -2.21 13.06 12.10
C LEU A 286 -1.69 14.04 13.17
N ASP A 287 -1.30 15.27 12.77
CA ASP A 287 -0.83 16.32 13.67
C ASP A 287 -1.92 16.76 14.67
N THR A 288 -3.19 16.48 14.37
CA THR A 288 -4.33 16.85 15.23
C THR A 288 -4.64 15.81 16.32
N ILE A 289 -4.09 14.59 16.20
CA ILE A 289 -4.42 13.46 17.10
C ILE A 289 -3.21 12.95 17.89
N ALA A 290 -1.98 13.34 17.54
CA ALA A 290 -0.76 13.02 18.26
C ALA A 290 0.18 14.23 18.24
N ASN A 291 0.86 14.49 19.35
CA ASN A 291 1.81 15.60 19.49
C ASN A 291 3.18 15.15 20.02
N GLU A 292 3.46 13.85 19.91
CA GLU A 292 4.75 13.28 20.26
C GLU A 292 5.81 13.80 19.26
N PRO A 293 6.91 14.41 19.73
CA PRO A 293 7.97 14.84 18.83
C PRO A 293 8.75 13.65 18.27
N LEU A 294 9.52 13.88 17.22
CA LEU A 294 10.53 12.93 16.76
C LEU A 294 11.70 12.90 17.75
N HIS A 295 12.15 11.70 18.10
CA HIS A 295 13.24 11.46 19.06
C HIS A 295 14.56 11.06 18.39
N TYR A 296 14.54 10.71 17.09
CA TYR A 296 15.71 10.26 16.35
C TYR A 296 16.21 11.31 15.34
N ASP A 297 17.49 11.23 14.95
CA ASP A 297 18.11 12.18 14.01
C ASP A 297 17.80 11.80 12.55
N TRP A 298 16.58 12.12 12.14
CA TRP A 298 16.09 11.82 10.79
C TRP A 298 16.82 12.59 9.69
N GLU A 299 17.38 13.77 9.99
CA GLU A 299 18.11 14.56 8.98
C GLU A 299 19.50 13.97 8.72
N ALA A 300 20.21 13.49 9.75
CA ALA A 300 21.44 12.72 9.53
C ALA A 300 21.18 11.45 8.72
N LEU A 301 20.09 10.73 9.04
CA LEU A 301 19.69 9.52 8.30
C LEU A 301 19.31 9.85 6.85
N ARG A 302 18.59 10.95 6.61
CA ARG A 302 18.23 11.44 5.26
C ARG A 302 19.46 11.62 4.38
N GLU A 303 20.48 12.32 4.87
CA GLU A 303 21.70 12.55 4.12
C GLU A 303 22.50 11.26 3.90
N SER A 304 22.49 10.35 4.87
CA SER A 304 23.12 9.03 4.72
C SER A 304 22.44 8.19 3.64
N ILE A 305 21.09 8.19 3.59
CA ILE A 305 20.30 7.50 2.56
C ILE A 305 20.54 8.12 1.19
N LYS A 306 20.54 9.45 1.05
CA LYS A 306 20.88 10.11 -0.22
C LYS A 306 22.26 9.71 -0.75
N THR A 307 23.23 9.54 0.14
CA THR A 307 24.62 9.28 -0.23
C THR A 307 24.87 7.80 -0.53
N HIS A 308 24.27 6.89 0.24
CA HIS A 308 24.63 5.47 0.22
C HIS A 308 23.51 4.53 -0.22
N GLY A 309 22.28 5.02 -0.33
CA GLY A 309 21.08 4.20 -0.50
C GLY A 309 20.39 3.86 0.81
#